data_AF-A0A1G8RRV8-F1
#
_entry.id   AF-A0A1G8RRV8-F1
#
_cell.length_a   1.000
_cell.length_b   1.000
_cell.length_c   1.000
_cell.angle_alpha   90.00
_cell.angle_beta   90.00
_cell.angle_gamma   90.00
#
_symmetry.space_group_name_H-M   'P 1'
#
loop_
_entity.id
_entity.type
_entity.pdbx_description
1 polymer ?
#
loop_
_entity_poly.entity_id
_entity_poly.type
_entity_poly.pdbx_seq_one_letter_code
_entity_poly.pdbx_strand_id
1 'polypeptide(L)'
;MGVLVTAAETESHEHDPTDTAYAAQTIAGSTVNTTYSLGPAIEAYFRDYRQTANPYSEGELRRVSHGPIATQVADLAVAMTAVDGTQVSAAATDYRRALEAALWTRLRGSQFDLSVTAHWRPVAGVDLLGKVALGETPPPDADVSTKTVTVPSGLPSAREDSIETIDGPGDYLAVARAVANATVTGLFPPLETQRALEQTGAEADFVRYRYERLARVLDGGRTVFERRDWLSPSSADAAAANEYLRRRLAATLGPQLDDAYESAQDAARKVSVETVTLTLRTWTHE
;
A
#
# COMPACT_ATOMS: atom_id res chain seq x y z
N MET A 1 -53.36 39.45 -20.49
CA MET A 1 -52.24 38.57 -20.87
C MET A 1 -51.16 38.74 -19.82
N GLY A 2 -51.24 37.98 -18.72
CA GLY A 2 -50.22 37.98 -17.67
C GLY A 2 -49.16 36.94 -18.02
N VAL A 3 -47.91 37.39 -18.17
CA VAL A 3 -46.77 36.50 -18.37
C VAL A 3 -46.41 35.93 -17.00
N LEU A 4 -46.69 34.65 -16.80
CA LEU A 4 -46.13 33.86 -15.71
C LEU A 4 -44.65 33.65 -16.02
N VAL A 5 -43.79 34.38 -15.31
CA VAL A 5 -42.35 34.08 -15.26
C VAL A 5 -42.19 33.02 -14.18
N THR A 6 -42.08 31.75 -14.58
CA THR A 6 -41.53 30.70 -13.73
C THR A 6 -40.03 30.86 -13.75
N ALA A 7 -39.47 31.50 -12.72
CA ALA A 7 -38.06 31.33 -12.42
C ALA A 7 -37.88 29.86 -12.01
N ALA A 8 -37.07 29.11 -12.75
CA ALA A 8 -36.56 27.85 -12.24
C ALA A 8 -35.71 28.22 -11.01
N GLU A 9 -36.17 27.85 -9.82
CA GLU A 9 -35.26 27.69 -8.68
C GLU A 9 -34.19 26.73 -9.18
N THR A 10 -33.01 27.29 -9.41
CA THR A 10 -31.81 26.48 -9.54
C THR A 10 -31.60 26.00 -8.11
N GLU A 11 -32.02 24.78 -7.80
CA GLU A 11 -31.59 24.12 -6.57
C GLU A 11 -30.07 24.05 -6.65
N SER A 12 -29.39 25.06 -6.12
CA SER A 12 -28.01 24.93 -5.72
C SER A 12 -28.02 23.82 -4.67
N HIS A 13 -27.61 22.61 -5.07
CA HIS A 13 -27.42 21.52 -4.13
C HIS A 13 -26.24 21.89 -3.23
N GLU A 14 -26.58 22.60 -2.16
CA GLU A 14 -25.66 22.91 -1.07
C GLU A 14 -25.07 21.58 -0.57
N HIS A 15 -23.74 21.54 -0.49
CA HIS A 15 -22.99 20.34 -0.13
C HIS A 15 -23.39 19.85 1.26
N ASP A 16 -23.81 18.58 1.39
CA ASP A 16 -24.26 18.02 2.65
C ASP A 16 -23.06 17.44 3.44
N PRO A 17 -22.76 17.95 4.66
CA PRO A 17 -21.69 17.42 5.49
C PRO A 17 -21.85 15.94 5.89
N THR A 18 -23.05 15.39 5.78
CA THR A 18 -23.33 13.97 6.05
C THR A 18 -22.90 13.04 4.91
N ASP A 19 -22.66 13.55 3.70
CA ASP A 19 -22.26 12.76 2.53
C ASP A 19 -20.97 11.97 2.79
N THR A 20 -19.97 12.57 3.46
CA THR A 20 -18.73 11.86 3.77
C THR A 20 -18.94 10.77 4.82
N ALA A 21 -19.91 10.93 5.74
CA ALA A 21 -20.26 9.90 6.70
C ALA A 21 -20.93 8.70 6.02
N TYR A 22 -21.82 8.96 5.07
CA TYR A 22 -22.42 7.94 4.21
C TYR A 22 -21.37 7.23 3.36
N ALA A 23 -20.48 7.97 2.68
CA ALA A 23 -19.39 7.39 1.88
C ALA A 23 -18.48 6.48 2.72
N ALA A 24 -18.13 6.90 3.94
CA ALA A 24 -17.34 6.07 4.85
C ALA A 24 -18.06 4.78 5.26
N GLN A 25 -19.36 4.84 5.55
CA GLN A 25 -20.16 3.64 5.86
C GLN A 25 -20.25 2.72 4.64
N THR A 26 -20.47 3.27 3.45
CA THR A 26 -20.54 2.51 2.19
C THR A 26 -19.23 1.80 1.92
N ILE A 27 -18.08 2.48 2.04
CA ILE A 27 -16.76 1.89 1.80
C ILE A 27 -16.40 0.82 2.86
N ALA A 28 -16.78 1.04 4.12
CA ALA A 28 -16.54 0.08 5.19
C ALA A 28 -17.43 -1.17 5.09
N GLY A 29 -18.70 -1.00 4.71
CA GLY A 29 -19.69 -2.08 4.67
C GLY A 29 -19.78 -2.83 3.33
N SER A 30 -19.32 -2.24 2.24
CA SER A 30 -19.43 -2.83 0.90
C SER A 30 -18.26 -3.75 0.58
N THR A 31 -18.58 -4.95 0.07
CA THR A 31 -17.61 -5.92 -0.42
C THR A 31 -17.58 -5.93 -1.95
N VAL A 32 -16.40 -6.02 -2.55
CA VAL A 32 -16.21 -6.09 -4.01
C VAL A 32 -15.24 -7.19 -4.41
N ASN A 33 -15.41 -7.68 -5.63
CA ASN A 33 -14.42 -8.51 -6.32
C ASN A 33 -13.64 -7.62 -7.27
N THR A 34 -12.36 -7.45 -7.02
CA THR A 34 -11.46 -6.70 -7.89
C THR A 34 -10.56 -7.66 -8.64
N THR A 35 -10.83 -7.83 -9.93
CA THR A 35 -9.99 -8.62 -10.83
C THR A 35 -8.92 -7.71 -11.44
N TYR A 36 -7.66 -8.11 -11.35
CA TYR A 36 -6.52 -7.34 -11.87
C TYR A 36 -5.45 -8.26 -12.45
N SER A 37 -4.47 -7.69 -13.15
CA SER A 37 -3.36 -8.43 -13.75
C SER A 37 -2.04 -8.11 -13.05
N LEU A 38 -1.17 -9.11 -12.94
CA LEU A 38 0.24 -8.94 -12.56
C LEU A 38 1.14 -8.62 -13.76
N GLY A 39 0.56 -8.48 -14.97
CA GLY A 39 1.25 -8.17 -16.22
C GLY A 39 2.34 -7.13 -16.09
N PRO A 40 2.05 -5.91 -15.60
CA PRO A 40 3.06 -4.85 -15.47
C PRO A 40 4.28 -5.24 -14.61
N ALA A 41 4.06 -5.99 -13.52
CA ALA A 41 5.15 -6.45 -12.65
C ALA A 41 5.98 -7.55 -13.30
N ILE A 42 5.33 -8.52 -13.92
CA ILE A 42 6.00 -9.64 -14.59
C ILE A 42 6.75 -9.15 -15.84
N GLU A 43 6.17 -8.24 -16.61
CA GLU A 43 6.86 -7.60 -17.73
C GLU A 43 8.10 -6.83 -17.29
N ALA A 44 8.04 -6.11 -16.17
CA ALA A 44 9.21 -5.45 -15.59
C ALA A 44 10.26 -6.47 -15.15
N TYR A 45 9.85 -7.56 -14.49
CA TYR A 45 10.76 -8.62 -14.07
C TYR A 45 11.53 -9.25 -15.26
N PHE A 46 10.80 -9.68 -16.29
CA PHE A 46 11.42 -10.34 -17.43
C PHE A 46 12.31 -9.39 -18.24
N ARG A 47 11.93 -8.11 -18.34
CA ARG A 47 12.74 -7.08 -19.00
C ARG A 47 14.01 -6.76 -18.21
N ASP A 48 13.88 -6.48 -16.91
CA ASP A 48 14.94 -5.87 -16.11
C ASP A 48 15.89 -6.89 -15.48
N TYR A 49 15.45 -8.14 -15.28
CA TYR A 49 16.23 -9.17 -14.56
C TYR A 49 16.54 -10.39 -15.44
N ARG A 50 15.60 -10.79 -16.31
CA ARG A 50 15.79 -11.96 -17.19
C ARG A 50 16.27 -11.59 -18.59
N GLN A 51 16.02 -10.36 -19.02
CA GLN A 51 16.31 -9.86 -20.38
C GLN A 51 15.66 -10.74 -21.47
N THR A 52 14.45 -11.23 -21.20
CA THR A 52 13.67 -12.06 -22.12
C THR A 52 12.23 -11.56 -22.21
N ALA A 53 11.45 -12.11 -23.14
CA ALA A 53 10.01 -11.87 -23.18
C ALA A 53 9.32 -12.56 -21.99
N ASN A 54 8.21 -11.97 -21.55
CA ASN A 54 7.31 -12.61 -20.59
C ASN A 54 6.69 -13.86 -21.24
N PRO A 55 6.87 -15.07 -20.66
CA PRO A 55 6.33 -16.30 -21.21
C PRO A 55 4.87 -16.57 -20.81
N TYR A 56 4.30 -15.80 -19.87
CA TYR A 56 2.99 -16.06 -19.30
C TYR A 56 1.87 -15.34 -20.05
N SER A 57 0.76 -16.04 -20.22
CA SER A 57 -0.48 -15.48 -20.76
C SER A 57 -1.17 -14.55 -19.74
N GLU A 58 -2.02 -13.66 -20.23
CA GLU A 58 -2.83 -12.78 -19.36
C GLU A 58 -3.67 -13.57 -18.34
N GLY A 59 -4.20 -14.73 -18.75
CA GLY A 59 -5.00 -15.59 -17.87
C GLY A 59 -4.21 -16.13 -16.67
N GLU A 60 -2.93 -16.47 -16.86
CA GLU A 60 -2.03 -16.93 -15.79
C GLU A 60 -1.60 -15.80 -14.84
N LEU A 61 -1.61 -14.56 -15.34
CA LEU A 61 -1.26 -13.36 -14.57
C LEU A 61 -2.47 -12.71 -13.87
N ARG A 62 -3.68 -13.16 -14.17
CA ARG A 62 -4.91 -12.65 -13.59
C ARG A 62 -5.01 -13.03 -12.11
N ARG A 63 -5.39 -12.07 -11.28
CA ARG A 63 -5.63 -12.19 -9.85
C ARG A 63 -6.98 -11.61 -9.49
N VAL A 64 -7.51 -12.04 -8.35
CA VAL A 64 -8.77 -11.54 -7.80
C VAL A 64 -8.54 -11.23 -6.32
N SER A 65 -8.89 -10.02 -5.91
CA SER A 65 -9.02 -9.64 -4.50
C SER A 65 -10.50 -9.55 -4.15
N HIS A 66 -10.88 -10.19 -3.03
CA HIS A 66 -12.24 -10.18 -2.51
C HIS A 66 -12.21 -9.62 -1.08
N GLY A 67 -13.07 -8.66 -0.80
CA GLY A 67 -13.21 -8.14 0.57
C GLY A 67 -13.84 -6.75 0.60
N PRO A 68 -13.94 -6.16 1.80
CA PRO A 68 -14.42 -4.80 1.98
C PRO A 68 -13.59 -3.80 1.17
N ILE A 69 -14.23 -2.77 0.61
CA ILE A 69 -13.53 -1.73 -0.15
C ILE A 69 -12.46 -1.05 0.73
N ALA A 70 -12.79 -0.73 1.98
CA ALA A 70 -11.86 -0.13 2.94
C ALA A 70 -10.57 -0.95 3.10
N THR A 71 -10.71 -2.27 3.25
CA THR A 71 -9.58 -3.21 3.37
C THR A 71 -8.77 -3.27 2.08
N GLN A 72 -9.44 -3.37 0.92
CA GLN A 72 -8.74 -3.39 -0.37
C GLN A 72 -7.96 -2.09 -0.66
N VAL A 73 -8.48 -0.94 -0.22
CA VAL A 73 -7.77 0.34 -0.30
C VAL A 73 -6.55 0.36 0.63
N ALA A 74 -6.65 -0.24 1.82
CA ALA A 74 -5.52 -0.41 2.73
C ALA A 74 -4.45 -1.35 2.14
N ASP A 75 -4.86 -2.51 1.61
CA ASP A 75 -3.98 -3.47 0.92
C ASP A 75 -3.25 -2.81 -0.25
N LEU A 76 -3.96 -1.97 -1.00
CA LEU A 76 -3.40 -1.22 -2.12
C LEU A 76 -2.35 -0.20 -1.64
N ALA A 77 -2.59 0.52 -0.54
CA ALA A 77 -1.60 1.43 0.04
C ALA A 77 -0.31 0.68 0.43
N VAL A 78 -0.43 -0.47 1.08
CA VAL A 78 0.69 -1.36 1.41
C VAL A 78 1.38 -1.89 0.15
N ALA A 79 0.64 -2.31 -0.86
CA ALA A 79 1.20 -2.82 -2.12
C ALA A 79 1.93 -1.73 -2.93
N MET A 80 1.56 -0.46 -2.73
CA MET A 80 2.22 0.73 -3.29
C MET A 80 3.30 1.31 -2.37
N THR A 81 3.84 0.51 -1.44
CA THR A 81 4.97 0.92 -0.61
C THR A 81 6.12 1.45 -1.46
N ALA A 82 6.75 2.49 -0.96
CA ALA A 82 7.99 3.06 -1.46
C ALA A 82 8.99 3.19 -0.31
N VAL A 83 10.27 3.11 -0.66
CA VAL A 83 11.40 3.44 0.21
C VAL A 83 12.21 4.51 -0.53
N ASP A 84 12.50 5.63 0.14
CA ASP A 84 13.19 6.79 -0.45
C ASP A 84 12.52 7.25 -1.76
N GLY A 85 11.19 7.27 -1.77
CA GLY A 85 10.38 7.62 -2.95
C GLY A 85 10.37 6.58 -4.08
N THR A 86 11.12 5.48 -3.97
CA THR A 86 11.18 4.43 -4.98
C THR A 86 10.20 3.30 -4.64
N GLN A 87 9.22 3.07 -5.52
CA GLN A 87 8.22 2.03 -5.33
C GLN A 87 8.87 0.62 -5.35
N VAL A 88 8.53 -0.19 -4.34
CA VAL A 88 9.10 -1.53 -4.14
C VAL A 88 8.42 -2.61 -4.99
N SER A 89 7.31 -2.31 -5.65
CA SER A 89 6.67 -3.22 -6.59
C SER A 89 5.74 -2.50 -7.57
N ALA A 90 5.79 -2.90 -8.84
CA ALA A 90 4.83 -2.48 -9.87
C ALA A 90 3.52 -3.31 -9.87
N ALA A 91 3.37 -4.27 -8.97
CA ALA A 91 2.26 -5.23 -8.97
C ALA A 91 0.88 -4.60 -8.76
N ALA A 92 0.85 -3.46 -8.08
CA ALA A 92 -0.39 -2.82 -7.68
C ALA A 92 -0.98 -1.88 -8.75
N THR A 93 -0.29 -1.67 -9.87
CA THR A 93 -0.69 -0.69 -10.90
C THR A 93 -2.07 -0.99 -11.48
N ASP A 94 -2.30 -2.23 -11.91
CA ASP A 94 -3.60 -2.65 -12.43
C ASP A 94 -4.61 -2.88 -11.31
N TYR A 95 -4.14 -3.25 -10.11
CA TYR A 95 -5.02 -3.36 -8.94
C TYR A 95 -5.67 -2.03 -8.60
N ARG A 96 -4.90 -0.93 -8.60
CA ARG A 96 -5.42 0.44 -8.39
C ARG A 96 -6.52 0.78 -9.38
N ARG A 97 -6.26 0.59 -10.68
CA ARG A 97 -7.23 0.91 -11.75
C ARG A 97 -8.51 0.09 -11.60
N ALA A 98 -8.39 -1.20 -11.31
CA ALA A 98 -9.53 -2.09 -11.16
C ALA A 98 -10.36 -1.74 -9.90
N LEU A 99 -9.70 -1.43 -8.78
CA LEU A 99 -10.37 -1.04 -7.54
C LEU A 99 -11.08 0.31 -7.67
N GLU A 100 -10.46 1.27 -8.36
CA GLU A 100 -11.07 2.57 -8.67
C GLU A 100 -12.34 2.39 -9.51
N ALA A 101 -12.30 1.58 -10.57
CA ALA A 101 -13.48 1.27 -11.37
C ALA A 101 -14.60 0.57 -10.57
N ALA A 102 -14.23 -0.32 -9.63
CA ALA A 102 -15.16 -0.98 -8.74
C ALA A 102 -15.80 0.00 -7.74
N LEU A 103 -15.01 0.91 -7.17
CA LEU A 103 -15.49 1.97 -6.29
C LEU A 103 -16.49 2.88 -7.01
N TRP A 104 -16.15 3.36 -8.21
CA TRP A 104 -17.04 4.20 -8.99
C TRP A 104 -18.33 3.51 -9.39
N THR A 105 -18.26 2.22 -9.74
CA THR A 105 -19.46 1.42 -10.00
C THR A 105 -20.42 1.36 -8.81
N ARG A 106 -19.89 1.36 -7.59
CA ARG A 106 -20.69 1.34 -6.35
C ARG A 106 -21.30 2.68 -6.00
N LEU A 107 -20.63 3.77 -6.37
CA LEU A 107 -21.07 5.14 -6.09
C LEU A 107 -21.81 5.79 -7.25
N ARG A 108 -22.04 5.06 -8.35
CA ARG A 108 -22.88 5.54 -9.44
C ARG A 108 -24.25 5.98 -8.93
N GLY A 109 -24.64 7.21 -9.26
CA GLY A 109 -25.90 7.81 -8.81
C GLY A 109 -25.84 8.48 -7.44
N SER A 110 -24.65 8.58 -6.83
CA SER A 110 -24.46 9.46 -5.67
C SER A 110 -24.60 10.92 -6.11
N GLN A 111 -25.09 11.76 -5.21
CA GLN A 111 -25.25 13.20 -5.42
C GLN A 111 -23.95 14.00 -5.23
N PHE A 112 -22.85 13.32 -4.89
CA PHE A 112 -21.54 13.89 -4.58
C PHE A 112 -20.40 13.14 -5.30
N ASP A 113 -19.30 13.84 -5.49
CA ASP A 113 -18.02 13.28 -5.90
C ASP A 113 -17.21 12.80 -4.70
N LEU A 114 -16.32 11.83 -4.92
CA LEU A 114 -15.52 11.22 -3.86
C LEU A 114 -14.04 11.13 -4.24
N SER A 115 -13.19 11.52 -3.29
CA SER A 115 -11.76 11.23 -3.28
C SER A 115 -11.44 10.37 -2.07
N VAL A 116 -10.72 9.27 -2.28
CA VAL A 116 -10.22 8.41 -1.19
C VAL A 116 -8.70 8.39 -1.26
N THR A 117 -8.06 8.91 -0.22
CA THR A 117 -6.60 8.80 -0.06
C THR A 117 -6.29 7.84 1.07
N ALA A 118 -5.37 6.91 0.86
CA ALA A 118 -4.90 6.00 1.89
C ALA A 118 -3.40 6.11 2.09
N HIS A 119 -3.00 6.19 3.36
CA HIS A 119 -1.64 6.38 3.82
C HIS A 119 -1.29 5.25 4.80
N TRP A 120 -0.38 4.39 4.37
CA TRP A 120 0.32 3.47 5.25
C TRP A 120 1.66 4.11 5.63
N ARG A 121 1.82 4.47 6.89
CA ARG A 121 3.06 5.05 7.41
C ARG A 121 3.40 4.36 8.73
N PRO A 122 4.31 3.38 8.73
CA PRO A 122 4.58 2.54 9.89
C PRO A 122 5.18 3.32 11.07
N VAL A 123 5.87 4.43 10.80
CA VAL A 123 6.35 5.39 11.79
C VAL A 123 6.56 6.74 11.09
N ALA A 124 6.27 7.86 11.74
CA ALA A 124 6.51 9.17 11.13
C ALA A 124 8.02 9.47 11.04
N GLY A 125 8.43 10.39 10.17
CA GLY A 125 9.84 10.80 10.07
C GLY A 125 10.74 9.90 9.23
N VAL A 126 10.24 8.75 8.76
CA VAL A 126 10.96 7.87 7.81
C VAL A 126 10.34 7.90 6.42
N ASP A 127 11.15 7.49 5.45
CA ASP A 127 10.86 7.41 4.01
C ASP A 127 10.28 6.05 3.56
N LEU A 128 9.87 5.22 4.51
CA LEU A 128 9.02 4.05 4.27
C LEU A 128 7.55 4.46 4.35
N LEU A 129 6.88 4.53 3.20
CA LEU A 129 5.47 4.88 3.13
C LEU A 129 4.76 4.22 1.96
N GLY A 130 3.48 3.92 2.15
CA GLY A 130 2.55 3.52 1.11
C GLY A 130 1.49 4.59 0.94
N LYS A 131 1.28 5.08 -0.28
CA LYS A 131 0.26 6.09 -0.56
C LYS A 131 -0.50 5.76 -1.83
N VAL A 132 -1.83 5.85 -1.75
CA VAL A 132 -2.70 5.79 -2.92
C VAL A 132 -3.77 6.87 -2.83
N ALA A 133 -4.13 7.43 -3.97
CA ALA A 133 -5.30 8.27 -4.15
C ALA A 133 -6.19 7.62 -5.23
N LEU A 134 -7.49 7.52 -4.92
CA LEU A 134 -8.53 7.03 -5.82
C LEU A 134 -9.55 8.15 -6.01
N GLY A 135 -9.95 8.33 -7.26
CA GLY A 135 -10.86 9.38 -7.67
C GLY A 135 -10.20 10.75 -7.84
N GLU A 136 -11.03 11.73 -8.16
CA GLU A 136 -10.56 13.06 -8.54
C GLU A 136 -10.08 13.86 -7.32
N THR A 137 -9.37 14.95 -7.59
CA THR A 137 -9.01 15.92 -6.54
C THR A 137 -10.14 16.96 -6.48
N PRO A 138 -10.65 17.29 -5.29
CA PRO A 138 -11.67 18.34 -5.17
C PRO A 138 -11.20 19.64 -5.84
N PRO A 139 -12.09 20.35 -6.56
CA PRO A 139 -11.80 21.69 -7.06
C PRO A 139 -11.38 22.64 -5.92
N PRO A 140 -10.53 23.64 -6.20
CA PRO A 140 -9.98 24.52 -5.17
C PRO A 140 -11.04 25.41 -4.49
N ASP A 141 -12.19 25.59 -5.12
CA ASP A 141 -13.33 26.42 -4.71
C ASP A 141 -14.55 25.62 -4.27
N ALA A 142 -14.50 24.29 -4.33
CA ALA A 142 -15.61 23.45 -3.87
C ALA A 142 -15.67 23.39 -2.33
N ASP A 143 -16.88 23.35 -1.79
CA ASP A 143 -17.10 23.00 -0.39
C ASP A 143 -16.84 21.51 -0.18
N VAL A 144 -15.86 21.19 0.67
CA VAL A 144 -15.37 19.82 0.88
C VAL A 144 -15.66 19.34 2.29
N SER A 145 -16.31 18.19 2.40
CA SER A 145 -16.43 17.45 3.67
C SER A 145 -15.38 16.35 3.74
N THR A 146 -14.75 16.18 4.89
CA THR A 146 -13.64 15.23 5.09
C THR A 146 -13.91 14.31 6.27
N LYS A 147 -13.58 13.03 6.11
CA LYS A 147 -13.62 12.04 7.19
C LYS A 147 -12.39 11.15 7.13
N THR A 148 -11.81 10.90 8.30
CA THR A 148 -10.67 10.00 8.44
C THR A 148 -11.09 8.74 9.18
N VAL A 149 -10.67 7.58 8.67
CA VAL A 149 -10.89 6.27 9.28
C VAL A 149 -9.58 5.49 9.31
N THR A 150 -9.40 4.66 10.34
CA THR A 150 -8.25 3.76 10.46
C THR A 150 -8.69 2.34 10.16
N VAL A 151 -7.93 1.64 9.31
CA VAL A 151 -8.23 0.28 8.85
C VAL A 151 -7.00 -0.59 9.08
N PRO A 152 -7.14 -1.89 9.40
CA PRO A 152 -5.99 -2.79 9.48
C PRO A 152 -5.21 -2.81 8.16
N SER A 153 -3.87 -2.84 8.24
CA SER A 153 -2.98 -2.98 7.07
C SER A 153 -2.77 -4.43 6.65
N GLY A 154 -3.18 -5.39 7.48
CA GLY A 154 -2.88 -6.81 7.30
C GLY A 154 -1.46 -7.22 7.72
N LEU A 155 -0.62 -6.26 8.12
CA LEU A 155 0.74 -6.54 8.61
C LEU A 155 0.72 -6.83 10.13
N PRO A 156 1.68 -7.61 10.64
CA PRO A 156 1.88 -7.78 12.08
C PRO A 156 2.07 -6.45 12.82
N SER A 157 1.64 -6.39 14.07
CA SER A 157 1.99 -5.28 14.97
C SER A 157 3.48 -5.29 15.30
N ALA A 158 4.07 -4.11 15.46
CA ALA A 158 5.47 -3.95 15.84
C ALA A 158 5.67 -3.06 17.08
N ARG A 159 4.61 -2.42 17.58
CA ARG A 159 4.73 -1.41 18.64
C ARG A 159 5.25 -2.01 19.95
N GLU A 160 4.65 -3.10 20.42
CA GLU A 160 5.04 -3.73 21.68
C GLU A 160 6.48 -4.23 21.62
N ASP A 161 6.84 -5.02 20.60
CA ASP A 161 8.22 -5.44 20.32
C ASP A 161 9.20 -4.26 20.27
N SER A 162 8.80 -3.14 19.65
CA SER A 162 9.66 -1.94 19.56
C SER A 162 9.88 -1.26 20.91
N ILE A 163 8.94 -1.36 21.85
CA ILE A 163 9.08 -0.81 23.20
C ILE A 163 9.91 -1.74 24.07
N GLU A 164 9.68 -3.06 23.98
CA GLU A 164 10.35 -4.06 24.81
C GLU A 164 11.84 -4.23 24.49
N THR A 165 12.25 -3.95 23.25
CA THR A 165 13.62 -4.15 22.78
C THR A 165 14.55 -2.96 22.99
N ILE A 166 14.05 -1.82 23.49
CA ILE A 166 14.85 -0.62 23.72
C ILE A 166 15.60 -0.71 25.05
N ASP A 167 16.94 -0.65 24.98
CA ASP A 167 17.79 -0.60 26.18
C ASP A 167 18.16 0.84 26.61
N GLY A 168 17.94 1.84 25.75
CA GLY A 168 18.30 3.23 26.03
C GLY A 168 17.77 4.25 25.01
N PRO A 169 17.89 5.56 25.29
CA PRO A 169 17.29 6.60 24.46
C PRO A 169 17.83 6.68 23.03
N GLY A 170 19.05 6.20 22.77
CA GLY A 170 19.64 6.17 21.44
C GLY A 170 19.41 4.88 20.65
N ASP A 171 18.57 3.96 21.14
CA ASP A 171 18.39 2.63 20.52
C ASP A 171 17.39 2.62 19.35
N TYR A 172 17.54 3.57 18.43
CA TYR A 172 16.68 3.70 17.26
C TYR A 172 16.76 2.47 16.33
N LEU A 173 17.89 1.76 16.35
CA LEU A 173 18.06 0.54 15.58
C LEU A 173 17.16 -0.60 16.08
N ALA A 174 16.88 -0.69 17.38
CA ALA A 174 15.91 -1.64 17.92
C ALA A 174 14.50 -1.37 17.36
N VAL A 175 14.07 -0.11 17.37
CA VAL A 175 12.78 0.32 16.78
C VAL A 175 12.73 0.00 15.29
N ALA A 176 13.79 0.37 14.56
CA ALA A 176 13.91 0.09 13.13
C ALA A 176 13.84 -1.42 12.81
N ARG A 177 14.44 -2.27 13.65
CA ARG A 177 14.38 -3.74 13.50
C ARG A 177 12.97 -4.28 13.72
N ALA A 178 12.24 -3.80 14.73
CA ALA A 178 10.86 -4.20 14.97
C ALA A 178 9.95 -3.82 13.77
N VAL A 179 10.05 -2.59 13.29
CA VAL A 179 9.31 -2.12 12.11
C VAL A 179 9.67 -2.90 10.85
N ALA A 180 10.96 -3.13 10.61
CA ALA A 180 11.43 -3.88 9.46
C ALA A 180 10.98 -5.35 9.51
N ASN A 181 10.97 -5.96 10.70
CA ASN A 181 10.53 -7.33 10.91
C ASN A 181 9.05 -7.50 10.56
N ALA A 182 8.18 -6.67 11.10
CA ALA A 182 6.75 -6.72 10.81
C ALA A 182 6.47 -6.43 9.33
N THR A 183 7.14 -5.43 8.75
CA THR A 183 6.99 -5.07 7.34
C THR A 183 7.40 -6.21 6.40
N VAL A 184 8.60 -6.77 6.56
CA VAL A 184 9.07 -7.86 5.69
C VAL A 184 8.24 -9.12 5.89
N THR A 185 7.86 -9.45 7.12
CA THR A 185 7.01 -10.63 7.39
C THR A 185 5.64 -10.51 6.74
N GLY A 186 5.02 -9.33 6.78
CA GLY A 186 3.71 -9.13 6.13
C GLY A 186 3.81 -9.07 4.61
N LEU A 187 4.87 -8.46 4.05
CA LEU A 187 5.05 -8.41 2.60
C LEU A 187 5.48 -9.76 2.02
N PHE A 188 6.28 -10.53 2.76
CA PHE A 188 6.86 -11.81 2.37
C PHE A 188 6.60 -12.87 3.44
N PRO A 189 5.35 -13.35 3.58
CA PRO A 189 5.03 -14.41 4.52
C PRO A 189 5.94 -15.62 4.27
N PRO A 190 6.70 -16.09 5.27
CA PRO A 190 7.85 -16.96 5.05
C PRO A 190 7.46 -18.33 4.48
N LEU A 191 6.33 -18.89 4.92
CA LEU A 191 5.87 -20.21 4.46
C LEU A 191 5.36 -20.15 3.02
N GLU A 192 4.56 -19.14 2.72
CA GLU A 192 3.93 -18.91 1.42
C GLU A 192 5.00 -18.59 0.37
N THR A 193 5.92 -17.68 0.72
CA THR A 193 7.02 -17.33 -0.18
C THR A 193 8.00 -18.48 -0.37
N GLN A 194 8.30 -19.27 0.65
CA GLN A 194 9.11 -20.49 0.50
C GLN A 194 8.47 -21.45 -0.50
N ARG A 195 7.19 -21.79 -0.30
CA ARG A 195 6.45 -22.71 -1.19
C ARG A 195 6.41 -22.19 -2.63
N ALA A 196 6.19 -20.90 -2.83
CA ALA A 196 6.19 -20.30 -4.15
C ALA A 196 7.59 -20.37 -4.81
N LEU A 197 8.67 -20.14 -4.05
CA LEU A 197 10.04 -20.18 -4.58
C LEU A 197 10.51 -21.58 -4.97
N GLU A 198 10.05 -22.62 -4.26
CA GLU A 198 10.30 -24.03 -4.57
C GLU A 198 9.57 -24.49 -5.85
N GLN A 199 8.60 -23.71 -6.32
CA GLN A 199 7.84 -23.98 -7.53
C GLN A 199 8.41 -23.23 -8.75
N THR A 200 7.82 -23.53 -9.91
CA THR A 200 8.05 -22.84 -11.18
C THR A 200 6.75 -22.22 -11.68
N GLY A 201 6.82 -21.17 -12.48
CA GLY A 201 5.64 -20.51 -13.06
C GLY A 201 5.47 -19.08 -12.58
N ALA A 202 4.36 -18.46 -12.99
CA ALA A 202 4.13 -17.04 -12.81
C ALA A 202 4.15 -16.59 -11.35
N GLU A 203 3.66 -17.42 -10.43
CA GLU A 203 3.67 -17.12 -8.99
C GLU A 203 5.10 -17.12 -8.42
N ALA A 204 5.90 -18.13 -8.75
CA ALA A 204 7.30 -18.20 -8.35
C ALA A 204 8.08 -16.97 -8.85
N ASP A 205 7.93 -16.64 -10.14
CA ASP A 205 8.60 -15.49 -10.74
C ASP A 205 8.10 -14.15 -10.21
N PHE A 206 6.83 -14.05 -9.85
CA PHE A 206 6.30 -12.89 -9.15
C PHE A 206 6.92 -12.70 -7.76
N VAL A 207 7.07 -13.78 -6.98
CA VAL A 207 7.73 -13.73 -5.67
C VAL A 207 9.20 -13.34 -5.81
N ARG A 208 9.92 -13.93 -6.78
CA ARG A 208 11.31 -13.55 -7.11
C ARG A 208 11.43 -12.07 -7.45
N TYR A 209 10.57 -11.57 -8.34
CA TYR A 209 10.50 -10.16 -8.69
C TYR A 209 10.36 -9.27 -7.46
N ARG A 210 9.43 -9.59 -6.54
CA ARG A 210 9.21 -8.77 -5.35
C ARG A 210 10.43 -8.74 -4.44
N TYR A 211 11.09 -9.88 -4.23
CA TYR A 211 12.33 -9.95 -3.44
C TYR A 211 13.45 -9.14 -4.08
N GLU A 212 13.73 -9.38 -5.36
CA GLU A 212 14.81 -8.72 -6.10
C GLU A 212 14.56 -7.21 -6.19
N ARG A 213 13.31 -6.79 -6.42
CA ARG A 213 12.95 -5.37 -6.50
C ARG A 213 13.15 -4.66 -5.17
N LEU A 214 12.65 -5.20 -4.06
CA LEU A 214 12.87 -4.60 -2.74
C LEU A 214 14.35 -4.58 -2.38
N ALA A 215 15.08 -5.68 -2.61
CA ALA A 215 16.51 -5.74 -2.34
C ALA A 215 17.28 -4.70 -3.14
N ARG A 216 16.98 -4.53 -4.44
CA ARG A 216 17.61 -3.53 -5.30
C ARG A 216 17.36 -2.11 -4.81
N VAL A 217 16.14 -1.81 -4.33
CA VAL A 217 15.83 -0.50 -3.72
C VAL A 217 16.69 -0.27 -2.47
N LEU A 218 16.70 -1.23 -1.53
CA LEU A 218 17.47 -1.14 -0.28
C LEU A 218 19.00 -1.15 -0.49
N ASP A 219 19.45 -1.74 -1.60
CA ASP A 219 20.85 -1.80 -1.96
C ASP A 219 21.31 -0.58 -2.77
N GLY A 220 20.44 0.37 -3.07
CA GLY A 220 20.76 1.54 -3.88
C GLY A 220 21.13 1.16 -5.32
N GLY A 221 20.42 0.19 -5.90
CA GLY A 221 20.64 -0.33 -7.25
C GLY A 221 21.72 -1.39 -7.37
N ARG A 222 22.43 -1.75 -6.29
CA ARG A 222 23.45 -2.81 -6.32
C ARG A 222 22.82 -4.20 -6.35
N THR A 223 23.54 -5.16 -6.93
CA THR A 223 23.10 -6.55 -7.15
C THR A 223 23.61 -7.52 -6.06
N VAL A 224 23.78 -7.03 -4.82
CA VAL A 224 24.35 -7.86 -3.73
C VAL A 224 23.45 -9.06 -3.43
N PHE A 225 22.14 -8.83 -3.40
CA PHE A 225 21.13 -9.86 -3.22
C PHE A 225 21.08 -10.86 -4.38
N GLU A 226 21.16 -10.39 -5.64
CA GLU A 226 21.11 -11.23 -6.85
C GLU A 226 22.28 -12.22 -6.95
N ARG A 227 23.41 -11.95 -6.26
CA ARG A 227 24.53 -12.90 -6.17
C ARG A 227 24.27 -14.07 -5.24
N ARG A 228 23.15 -14.08 -4.52
CA ARG A 228 22.74 -15.16 -3.62
C ARG A 228 21.77 -16.08 -4.36
N ASP A 229 21.88 -17.37 -4.08
CA ASP A 229 21.06 -18.39 -4.74
C ASP A 229 19.75 -18.69 -3.98
N TRP A 230 19.33 -17.82 -3.05
CA TRP A 230 18.17 -18.04 -2.17
C TRP A 230 16.82 -18.09 -2.88
N LEU A 231 16.76 -17.63 -4.13
CA LEU A 231 15.52 -17.52 -4.89
C LEU A 231 15.36 -18.61 -5.96
N SER A 232 16.38 -19.43 -6.16
CA SER A 232 16.35 -20.52 -7.13
C SER A 232 15.53 -21.69 -6.58
N PRO A 233 14.78 -22.43 -7.42
CA PRO A 233 13.95 -23.55 -6.96
C PRO A 233 14.69 -24.60 -6.13
N SER A 234 15.94 -24.90 -6.48
CA SER A 234 16.77 -25.93 -5.85
C SER A 234 17.41 -25.50 -4.51
N SER A 235 17.37 -24.21 -4.19
CA SER A 235 18.07 -23.61 -3.05
C SER A 235 17.23 -22.51 -2.41
N ALA A 236 15.91 -22.61 -2.57
CA ALA A 236 14.96 -21.65 -2.04
C ALA A 236 15.14 -21.51 -0.52
N ASP A 237 15.43 -20.30 -0.07
CA ASP A 237 15.61 -19.96 1.34
C ASP A 237 14.97 -18.59 1.62
N ALA A 238 13.64 -18.60 1.72
CA ALA A 238 12.86 -17.42 2.02
C ALA A 238 13.23 -16.83 3.40
N ALA A 239 13.67 -17.66 4.34
CA ALA A 239 14.09 -17.19 5.66
C ALA A 239 15.36 -16.33 5.57
N ALA A 240 16.38 -16.80 4.84
CA ALA A 240 17.61 -16.02 4.61
C ALA A 240 17.35 -14.77 3.76
N ALA A 241 16.50 -14.86 2.74
CA ALA A 241 16.09 -13.71 1.94
C ALA A 241 15.37 -12.65 2.79
N ASN A 242 14.41 -13.07 3.63
CA ASN A 242 13.71 -12.18 4.55
C ASN A 242 14.66 -11.55 5.58
N GLU A 243 15.58 -12.32 6.14
CA GLU A 243 16.55 -11.79 7.11
C GLU A 243 17.53 -10.79 6.47
N TYR A 244 17.88 -10.97 5.19
CA TYR A 244 18.62 -9.96 4.46
C TYR A 244 17.81 -8.66 4.36
N LEU A 245 16.58 -8.74 3.84
CA LEU A 245 15.72 -7.56 3.65
C LEU A 245 15.44 -6.82 4.96
N ARG A 246 15.16 -7.56 6.06
CA ARG A 246 14.94 -6.98 7.39
C ARG A 246 16.13 -6.16 7.86
N ARG A 247 17.34 -6.72 7.77
CA ARG A 247 18.57 -6.01 8.19
C ARG A 247 18.83 -4.78 7.34
N ARG A 248 18.62 -4.87 6.02
CA ARG A 248 18.84 -3.73 5.11
C ARG A 248 17.81 -2.62 5.37
N LEU A 249 16.53 -2.98 5.50
CA LEU A 249 15.49 -2.02 5.83
C LEU A 249 15.71 -1.37 7.20
N ALA A 250 16.06 -2.14 8.23
CA ALA A 250 16.36 -1.58 9.55
C ALA A 250 17.56 -0.61 9.52
N ALA A 251 18.61 -0.94 8.74
CA ALA A 251 19.76 -0.07 8.56
C ALA A 251 19.42 1.23 7.81
N THR A 252 18.43 1.20 6.90
CA THR A 252 17.91 2.40 6.24
C THR A 252 17.08 3.26 7.21
N LEU A 253 16.23 2.65 8.03
CA LEU A 253 15.31 3.37 8.91
C LEU A 253 15.97 3.94 10.17
N GLY A 254 16.97 3.26 10.73
CA GLY A 254 17.61 3.65 11.99
C GLY A 254 18.08 5.11 12.03
N PRO A 255 18.90 5.56 11.06
CA PRO A 255 19.35 6.96 11.00
C PRO A 255 18.21 7.96 10.83
N GLN A 256 17.19 7.63 10.03
CA GLN A 256 16.03 8.51 9.83
C GLN A 256 15.21 8.68 11.12
N LEU A 257 15.14 7.63 11.95
CA LEU A 257 14.49 7.71 13.26
C LEU A 257 15.30 8.54 14.27
N ASP A 258 16.62 8.42 14.24
CA ASP A 258 17.54 9.24 15.05
C ASP A 258 17.38 10.74 14.71
N ASP A 259 17.29 11.06 13.42
CA ASP A 259 17.07 12.42 12.95
C ASP A 259 15.66 12.97 13.28
N ALA A 260 14.65 12.11 13.37
CA ALA A 260 13.25 12.52 13.48
C ALA A 260 12.70 12.59 14.90
N TYR A 261 13.34 11.93 15.89
CA TYR A 261 12.82 11.81 17.25
C TYR A 261 13.88 12.10 18.30
N GLU A 262 13.45 12.74 19.40
CA GLU A 262 14.32 13.02 20.56
C GLU A 262 14.78 11.75 21.30
N SER A 263 14.01 10.66 21.22
CA SER A 263 14.36 9.39 21.83
C SER A 263 13.76 8.19 21.09
N ALA A 264 14.41 7.03 21.18
CA ALA A 264 13.92 5.76 20.65
C ALA A 264 12.56 5.37 21.27
N GLN A 265 12.33 5.67 22.55
CA GLN A 265 11.06 5.39 23.23
C GLN A 265 9.91 6.20 22.60
N ASP A 266 10.15 7.45 22.21
CA ASP A 266 9.14 8.26 21.54
C ASP A 266 8.85 7.76 20.14
N ALA A 267 9.88 7.35 19.40
CA ALA A 267 9.71 6.69 18.11
C ALA A 267 8.88 5.40 18.22
N ALA A 268 9.21 4.51 19.17
CA ALA A 268 8.50 3.25 19.40
C ALA A 268 7.02 3.44 19.71
N ARG A 269 6.67 4.43 20.54
CA ARG A 269 5.27 4.76 20.86
C ARG A 269 4.47 5.22 19.65
N LYS A 270 5.13 5.71 18.59
CA LYS A 270 4.51 6.17 17.35
C LYS A 270 4.49 5.12 16.25
N VAL A 271 5.01 3.92 16.51
CA VAL A 271 4.94 2.79 15.56
C VAL A 271 3.47 2.38 15.35
N SER A 272 3.08 2.19 14.09
CA SER A 272 1.73 1.83 13.65
C SER A 272 1.76 1.03 12.33
N VAL A 273 2.55 -0.04 12.29
CA VAL A 273 2.71 -0.90 11.10
C VAL A 273 1.39 -1.56 10.70
N GLU A 274 0.59 -1.94 11.69
CA GLU A 274 -0.64 -2.71 11.58
C GLU A 274 -1.85 -1.91 11.08
N THR A 275 -1.68 -0.61 10.80
CA THR A 275 -2.80 0.28 10.40
C THR A 275 -2.51 1.11 9.16
N VAL A 276 -3.56 1.39 8.39
CA VAL A 276 -3.60 2.37 7.31
C VAL A 276 -4.63 3.45 7.67
N THR A 277 -4.27 4.71 7.42
CA THR A 277 -5.18 5.84 7.56
C THR A 277 -5.83 6.15 6.21
N LEU A 278 -7.16 6.10 6.14
CA LEU A 278 -7.94 6.49 4.98
C LEU A 278 -8.57 7.86 5.24
N THR A 279 -8.39 8.79 4.32
CA THR A 279 -9.05 10.09 4.29
C THR A 279 -9.99 10.13 3.10
N LEU A 280 -11.29 10.28 3.38
CA LEU A 280 -12.35 10.44 2.41
C LEU A 280 -12.69 11.92 2.32
N ARG A 281 -12.87 12.41 1.09
CA ARG A 281 -13.34 13.76 0.80
C ARG A 281 -14.51 13.70 -0.15
N THR A 282 -15.60 14.36 0.19
CA THR A 282 -16.75 14.52 -0.72
C THR A 282 -17.00 16.00 -1.02
N TRP A 283 -17.49 16.27 -2.22
CA TRP A 283 -17.88 17.60 -2.69
C TRP A 283 -18.98 17.46 -3.74
N THR A 284 -19.65 18.57 -4.06
CA THR A 284 -20.57 18.69 -5.20
C THR A 284 -20.03 19.72 -6.18
N HIS A 285 -20.36 19.55 -7.46
CA HIS A 285 -20.16 20.60 -8.47
C HIS A 285 -21.40 21.51 -8.48
N GLU A 286 -21.18 22.83 -8.38
CA GLU A 286 -22.20 23.85 -8.69
C GLU A 286 -22.51 23.93 -10.20
#